data_AF-F0KFH0-F1
#
_entry.id   AF-F0KFH0-F1
#
_cell.length_a   1.000
_cell.length_b   1.000
_cell.length_c   1.000
_cell.angle_alpha   90.00
_cell.angle_beta   90.00
_cell.angle_gamma   90.00
#
_symmetry.space_group_name_H-M   'P 1'
#
loop_
_entity.id
_entity.type
_entity.pdbx_description
1 polymer ?
#
loop_
_entity_poly.entity_id
_entity_poly.type
_entity_poly.pdbx_seq_one_letter_code
_entity_poly.pdbx_strand_id
1 'polypeptide(L)'
;MSFFALGVNHQTASVELREQIAFNAERLSRLLAEQRHHQNLKDLVVVSTCNRTEVYAMAENAESLLKWLADANNIDVKQLIHHVYRYENTQAITHLMRVASGLDSLMLGEPQILGQVKSALALSKEAQTVSPELNSVFEYAFYAAKRVRSETAVGSHAVSMGYAVAQLALQVFSKPEKLTVMVVAAGEMNSLVAKHLAEMGVAKIIICNRSRERADQLAQEIAHQVEVEIIEFSALAENLYRADVVSSCTGSLYQVIAYSDVKAALKKRRYQQMLMVDLAVPRDIDPKVEALDGVYLYGVDDLQSVIDENLAQRRQAAVEAEVMVNQLATQLITHQKVKEAGSCLPPAQ
;
A
#
# COMPACT_ATOMS: atom_id res chain seq x y z
N MET A 1 -19.07 -6.89 -22.54
CA MET A 1 -17.82 -6.89 -21.77
C MET A 1 -18.18 -7.14 -20.31
N SER A 2 -17.32 -7.81 -19.57
CA SER A 2 -17.51 -8.09 -18.15
C SER A 2 -16.49 -7.33 -17.32
N PHE A 3 -16.86 -7.00 -16.09
CA PHE A 3 -15.95 -6.33 -15.16
C PHE A 3 -15.05 -7.35 -14.48
N PHE A 4 -13.75 -7.22 -14.65
CA PHE A 4 -12.76 -8.12 -14.05
C PHE A 4 -11.90 -7.40 -13.03
N ALA A 5 -11.56 -8.11 -11.96
CA ALA A 5 -10.45 -7.78 -11.09
C ALA A 5 -9.45 -8.93 -11.14
N LEU A 6 -8.22 -8.66 -11.57
CA LEU A 6 -7.12 -9.62 -11.60
C LEU A 6 -5.94 -9.04 -10.86
N GLY A 7 -5.36 -9.78 -9.94
CA GLY A 7 -4.23 -9.25 -9.18
C GLY A 7 -3.47 -10.29 -8.40
N VAL A 8 -2.42 -9.79 -7.77
CA VAL A 8 -1.55 -10.51 -6.87
C VAL A 8 -1.50 -9.71 -5.57
N ASN A 9 -1.50 -10.40 -4.44
CA ASN A 9 -1.40 -9.79 -3.12
C ASN A 9 -0.46 -10.58 -2.20
N HIS A 10 -0.20 -10.06 -1.01
CA HIS A 10 0.64 -10.69 0.01
C HIS A 10 0.20 -12.11 0.42
N GLN A 11 -1.06 -12.50 0.20
CA GLN A 11 -1.55 -13.86 0.52
C GLN A 11 -1.19 -14.89 -0.57
N THR A 12 -0.99 -14.43 -1.80
CA THR A 12 -0.85 -15.28 -3.00
C THR A 12 0.57 -15.31 -3.55
N ALA A 13 1.41 -14.34 -3.18
CA ALA A 13 2.78 -14.21 -3.67
C ALA A 13 3.75 -13.70 -2.60
N SER A 14 5.00 -14.14 -2.71
CA SER A 14 6.10 -13.59 -1.90
C SER A 14 6.37 -12.12 -2.23
N VAL A 15 7.09 -11.43 -1.34
CA VAL A 15 7.56 -10.06 -1.56
C VAL A 15 8.30 -9.98 -2.90
N GLU A 16 9.22 -10.90 -3.18
CA GLU A 16 10.06 -10.89 -4.39
C GLU A 16 9.23 -10.86 -5.68
N LEU A 17 8.16 -11.66 -5.76
CA LEU A 17 7.28 -11.65 -6.92
C LEU A 17 6.49 -10.34 -6.99
N ARG A 18 6.03 -9.81 -5.84
CA ARG A 18 5.32 -8.52 -5.79
C ARG A 18 6.20 -7.35 -6.22
N GLU A 19 7.49 -7.36 -5.89
CA GLU A 19 8.44 -6.35 -6.36
C GLU A 19 8.56 -6.33 -7.88
N GLN A 20 8.55 -7.50 -8.53
CA GLN A 20 8.66 -7.60 -9.99
C GLN A 20 7.44 -7.04 -10.72
N ILE A 21 6.25 -7.14 -10.10
CA ILE A 21 5.00 -6.66 -10.68
C ILE A 21 4.57 -5.27 -10.20
N ALA A 22 5.26 -4.70 -9.21
CA ALA A 22 4.92 -3.41 -8.64
C ALA A 22 5.15 -2.27 -9.64
N PHE A 23 4.23 -1.31 -9.63
CA PHE A 23 4.35 -0.07 -10.38
C PHE A 23 4.50 1.12 -9.43
N ASN A 24 5.52 1.96 -9.67
CA ASN A 24 5.53 3.31 -9.12
C ASN A 24 4.67 4.23 -10.01
N ALA A 25 4.34 5.42 -9.51
CA ALA A 25 3.45 6.36 -10.20
C ALA A 25 3.96 6.77 -11.60
N GLU A 26 5.28 6.98 -11.76
CA GLU A 26 5.88 7.39 -13.04
C GLU A 26 5.83 6.27 -14.09
N ARG A 27 6.24 5.05 -13.71
CA ARG A 27 6.18 3.87 -14.58
C ARG A 27 4.75 3.57 -14.97
N LEU A 28 3.82 3.65 -14.02
CA LEU A 28 2.40 3.41 -14.28
C LEU A 28 1.83 4.44 -15.26
N SER A 29 2.12 5.74 -15.05
CA SER A 29 1.66 6.80 -15.94
C SER A 29 2.14 6.60 -17.38
N ARG A 30 3.42 6.24 -17.57
CA ARG A 30 3.98 5.93 -18.90
C ARG A 30 3.29 4.72 -19.54
N LEU A 31 3.13 3.64 -18.78
CA LEU A 31 2.48 2.42 -19.26
C LEU A 31 1.02 2.68 -19.70
N LEU A 32 0.25 3.42 -18.90
CA LEU A 32 -1.14 3.75 -19.22
C LEU A 32 -1.24 4.67 -20.45
N ALA A 33 -0.30 5.59 -20.63
CA ALA A 33 -0.24 6.44 -21.83
C ALA A 33 -0.01 5.63 -23.12
N GLU A 34 0.85 4.60 -23.07
CA GLU A 34 1.05 3.67 -24.18
C GLU A 34 -0.20 2.81 -24.44
N GLN A 35 -0.84 2.38 -23.35
CA GLN A 35 -2.01 1.51 -23.41
C GLN A 35 -3.21 2.12 -24.15
N ARG A 36 -3.34 3.46 -24.13
CA ARG A 36 -4.36 4.18 -24.90
C ARG A 36 -4.40 3.78 -26.38
N HIS A 37 -3.26 3.38 -26.95
CA HIS A 37 -3.13 3.02 -28.35
C HIS A 37 -3.35 1.53 -28.64
N HIS A 38 -3.40 0.68 -27.61
CA HIS A 38 -3.64 -0.76 -27.76
C HIS A 38 -5.12 -1.08 -28.01
N GLN A 39 -5.39 -2.08 -28.85
CA GLN A 39 -6.76 -2.39 -29.27
C GLN A 39 -7.57 -3.20 -28.25
N ASN A 40 -6.91 -4.05 -27.44
CA ASN A 40 -7.59 -5.12 -26.72
C ASN A 40 -7.92 -4.83 -25.25
N LEU A 41 -7.39 -3.75 -24.65
CA LEU A 41 -7.65 -3.41 -23.25
C LEU A 41 -7.58 -1.88 -23.05
N LYS A 42 -8.68 -1.19 -23.30
CA LYS A 42 -8.75 0.29 -23.27
C LYS A 42 -9.41 0.86 -22.02
N ASP A 43 -10.09 0.01 -21.26
CA ASP A 43 -10.87 0.40 -20.10
C ASP A 43 -10.33 -0.32 -18.86
N LEU A 44 -9.33 0.28 -18.22
CA LEU A 44 -8.62 -0.30 -17.09
C LEU A 44 -8.14 0.73 -16.06
N VAL A 45 -8.06 0.28 -14.81
CA VAL A 45 -7.45 0.95 -13.67
C VAL A 45 -6.47 -0.01 -13.01
N VAL A 46 -5.26 0.47 -12.73
CA VAL A 46 -4.23 -0.32 -12.01
C VAL A 46 -4.07 0.22 -10.60
N VAL A 47 -4.28 -0.64 -9.61
CA VAL A 47 -4.01 -0.36 -8.20
C VAL A 47 -2.74 -1.09 -7.80
N SER A 48 -1.65 -0.34 -7.62
CA SER A 48 -0.38 -0.88 -7.12
C SER A 48 -0.06 -0.25 -5.77
N THR A 49 0.06 -1.08 -4.74
CA THR A 49 0.42 -0.69 -3.37
C THR A 49 1.54 -1.59 -2.86
N CYS A 50 1.98 -1.40 -1.62
CA CYS A 50 2.96 -2.32 -1.04
C CYS A 50 2.45 -3.76 -0.96
N ASN A 51 1.14 -3.96 -0.75
CA ASN A 51 0.56 -5.27 -0.46
C ASN A 51 -0.14 -5.95 -1.65
N ARG A 52 -0.32 -5.23 -2.77
CA ARG A 52 -1.02 -5.75 -3.95
C ARG A 52 -0.68 -5.01 -5.23
N THR A 53 -0.80 -5.74 -6.34
CA THR A 53 -0.89 -5.16 -7.68
C THR A 53 -2.11 -5.76 -8.36
N GLU A 54 -3.08 -4.92 -8.70
CA GLU A 54 -4.37 -5.31 -9.26
C GLU A 54 -4.70 -4.51 -10.50
N VAL A 55 -5.30 -5.19 -11.48
CA VAL A 55 -5.85 -4.61 -12.70
C VAL A 55 -7.36 -4.81 -12.66
N TYR A 56 -8.09 -3.70 -12.67
CA TYR A 56 -9.54 -3.65 -12.80
C TYR A 56 -9.88 -3.21 -14.21
N ALA A 57 -10.64 -4.00 -14.98
CA ALA A 57 -10.92 -3.65 -16.36
C ALA A 57 -12.28 -4.14 -16.86
N MET A 58 -12.83 -3.45 -17.84
CA MET A 58 -13.89 -3.99 -18.70
C MET A 58 -13.23 -4.74 -19.85
N ALA A 59 -13.41 -6.04 -19.90
CA ALA A 59 -12.79 -6.89 -20.91
C ALA A 59 -13.72 -8.03 -21.35
N GLU A 60 -13.34 -8.73 -22.43
CA GLU A 60 -14.05 -9.93 -22.88
C GLU A 60 -13.67 -11.17 -22.07
N ASN A 61 -12.41 -11.24 -21.63
CA ASN A 61 -11.88 -12.38 -20.89
C ASN A 61 -10.74 -11.91 -19.96
N ALA A 62 -10.48 -12.64 -18.88
CA ALA A 62 -9.42 -12.25 -17.94
C ALA A 62 -8.03 -12.70 -18.37
N GLU A 63 -7.91 -13.63 -19.31
CA GLU A 63 -6.64 -14.06 -19.90
C GLU A 63 -5.93 -12.87 -20.55
N SER A 64 -6.70 -11.93 -21.13
CA SER A 64 -6.17 -10.68 -21.68
C SER A 64 -5.56 -9.78 -20.60
N LEU A 65 -6.15 -9.71 -19.40
CA LEU A 65 -5.61 -8.96 -18.26
C LEU A 65 -4.35 -9.62 -17.72
N LEU A 66 -4.36 -10.95 -17.59
CA LEU A 66 -3.20 -11.71 -17.12
C LEU A 66 -2.00 -11.51 -18.05
N LYS A 67 -2.23 -11.64 -19.35
CA LYS A 67 -1.21 -11.41 -20.37
C LYS A 67 -0.70 -9.97 -20.32
N TRP A 68 -1.61 -9.00 -20.22
CA TRP A 68 -1.22 -7.60 -20.10
C TRP A 68 -0.33 -7.33 -18.87
N LEU A 69 -0.69 -7.87 -17.70
CA LEU A 69 0.07 -7.69 -16.47
C LEU A 69 1.46 -8.35 -16.55
N ALA A 70 1.54 -9.52 -17.19
CA ALA A 70 2.80 -10.22 -17.45
C ALA A 70 3.69 -9.44 -18.42
N ASP A 71 3.14 -9.00 -19.56
CA ASP A 71 3.85 -8.25 -20.60
C ASP A 71 4.36 -6.90 -20.05
N ALA A 72 3.53 -6.18 -19.28
CA ALA A 72 3.88 -4.90 -18.65
C ALA A 72 5.03 -5.01 -17.63
N ASN A 73 5.25 -6.21 -17.07
CA ASN A 73 6.29 -6.50 -16.11
C ASN A 73 7.42 -7.36 -16.65
N ASN A 74 7.35 -7.76 -17.92
CA ASN A 74 8.33 -8.65 -18.55
C ASN A 74 8.54 -9.96 -17.77
N ILE A 75 7.43 -10.56 -17.32
CA ILE A 75 7.40 -11.85 -16.59
C ILE A 75 6.68 -12.89 -17.47
N ASP A 76 7.08 -14.16 -17.37
CA ASP A 76 6.35 -15.24 -18.03
C ASP A 76 4.94 -15.38 -17.42
N VAL A 77 3.91 -15.35 -18.27
CA VAL A 77 2.51 -15.63 -17.89
C VAL A 77 2.39 -16.92 -17.08
N LYS A 78 3.19 -17.96 -17.40
CA LYS A 78 3.19 -19.23 -16.67
C LYS A 78 3.69 -19.13 -15.24
N GLN A 79 4.57 -18.18 -14.96
CA GLN A 79 4.99 -17.89 -13.59
C GLN A 79 3.85 -17.19 -12.86
N LEU A 80 3.23 -16.18 -13.48
CA LEU A 80 2.23 -15.34 -12.85
C LEU A 80 0.89 -16.07 -12.60
N ILE A 81 0.47 -16.98 -13.49
CA ILE A 81 -0.85 -17.64 -13.43
C ILE A 81 -1.12 -18.41 -12.13
N HIS A 82 -0.06 -18.88 -11.45
CA HIS A 82 -0.18 -19.65 -10.20
C HIS A 82 -0.33 -18.76 -8.95
N HIS A 83 -0.14 -17.45 -9.09
CA HIS A 83 -0.13 -16.48 -8.00
C HIS A 83 -1.23 -15.42 -8.13
N VAL A 84 -2.00 -15.42 -9.22
CA VAL A 84 -3.07 -14.45 -9.45
C VAL A 84 -4.40 -14.98 -8.94
N TYR A 85 -5.18 -14.09 -8.32
CA TYR A 85 -6.61 -14.28 -8.19
C TYR A 85 -7.33 -13.56 -9.34
N ARG A 86 -8.48 -14.11 -9.71
CA ARG A 86 -9.37 -13.58 -10.74
C ARG A 86 -10.78 -13.54 -10.17
N TYR A 87 -11.40 -12.37 -10.26
CA TYR A 87 -12.80 -12.17 -9.97
C TYR A 87 -13.52 -11.56 -11.17
N GLU A 88 -14.80 -11.89 -11.31
CA GLU A 88 -15.64 -11.46 -12.42
C GLU A 88 -16.97 -10.88 -11.91
N ASN A 89 -17.42 -9.80 -12.56
CA ASN A 89 -18.67 -9.08 -12.32
C ASN A 89 -18.91 -8.83 -10.83
N THR A 90 -19.90 -9.49 -10.24
CA THR A 90 -20.25 -9.38 -8.82
C THR A 90 -19.05 -9.60 -7.90
N GLN A 91 -18.24 -10.62 -8.17
CA GLN A 91 -17.08 -10.92 -7.33
C GLN A 91 -16.03 -9.80 -7.44
N ALA A 92 -15.83 -9.23 -8.63
CA ALA A 92 -14.89 -8.13 -8.84
C ALA A 92 -15.35 -6.85 -8.16
N ILE A 93 -16.66 -6.55 -8.20
CA ILE A 93 -17.27 -5.41 -7.48
C ILE A 93 -17.10 -5.58 -5.97
N THR A 94 -17.49 -6.74 -5.45
CA THR A 94 -17.34 -7.08 -4.03
C THR A 94 -15.87 -6.97 -3.61
N HIS A 95 -14.95 -7.50 -4.41
CA HIS A 95 -13.51 -7.40 -4.16
C HIS A 95 -13.03 -5.95 -4.09
N LEU A 96 -13.36 -5.13 -5.09
CA LEU A 96 -13.01 -3.71 -5.10
C LEU A 96 -13.53 -2.98 -3.84
N MET A 97 -14.77 -3.26 -3.42
CA MET A 97 -15.35 -2.70 -2.20
C MET A 97 -14.61 -3.17 -0.95
N ARG A 98 -14.25 -4.46 -0.85
CA ARG A 98 -13.46 -5.00 0.26
C ARG A 98 -12.11 -4.31 0.36
N VAL A 99 -11.41 -4.16 -0.76
CA VAL A 99 -10.11 -3.47 -0.86
C VAL A 99 -10.26 -2.01 -0.43
N ALA A 100 -11.19 -1.26 -1.04
CA ALA A 100 -11.40 0.15 -0.73
C ALA A 100 -11.85 0.40 0.72
N SER A 101 -12.51 -0.57 1.34
CA SER A 101 -12.93 -0.53 2.76
C SER A 101 -11.82 -0.92 3.74
N GLY A 102 -10.68 -1.43 3.26
CA GLY A 102 -9.59 -1.94 4.10
C GLY A 102 -9.87 -3.32 4.71
N LEU A 103 -10.85 -4.08 4.21
CA LEU A 103 -11.16 -5.43 4.68
C LEU A 103 -10.19 -6.49 4.15
N ASP A 104 -9.57 -6.20 3.01
CA ASP A 104 -8.55 -7.05 2.40
C ASP A 104 -7.13 -6.49 2.62
N SER A 105 -6.96 -5.50 3.50
CA SER A 105 -5.65 -4.94 3.81
C SER A 105 -4.88 -5.79 4.82
N LEU A 106 -3.53 -5.75 4.75
CA LEU A 106 -2.65 -6.34 5.77
C LEU A 106 -3.04 -5.85 7.17
N MET A 107 -3.37 -4.56 7.26
CA MET A 107 -3.97 -3.91 8.41
C MET A 107 -5.47 -3.71 8.20
N LEU A 108 -6.28 -4.46 8.95
CA LEU A 108 -7.74 -4.36 8.85
C LEU A 108 -8.21 -2.92 9.14
N GLY A 109 -8.95 -2.34 8.19
CA GLY A 109 -9.55 -1.01 8.31
C GLY A 109 -8.60 0.17 8.02
N GLU A 110 -7.40 -0.10 7.52
CA GLU A 110 -6.41 0.92 7.15
C GLU A 110 -7.05 2.04 6.28
N PRO A 111 -7.06 3.31 6.72
CA PRO A 111 -7.69 4.39 5.97
C PRO A 111 -6.99 4.73 4.64
N GLN A 112 -5.70 4.40 4.53
CA GLN A 112 -4.82 4.78 3.42
C GLN A 112 -5.22 4.13 2.09
N ILE A 113 -5.67 2.87 2.11
CA ILE A 113 -5.99 2.12 0.88
C ILE A 113 -7.07 2.81 0.05
N LEU A 114 -8.08 3.42 0.68
CA LEU A 114 -9.11 4.18 -0.03
C LEU A 114 -8.51 5.37 -0.80
N GLY A 115 -7.51 6.04 -0.21
CA GLY A 115 -6.75 7.11 -0.87
C GLY A 115 -5.98 6.58 -2.07
N GLN A 116 -5.27 5.47 -1.90
CA GLN A 116 -4.49 4.82 -2.97
C GLN A 116 -5.36 4.40 -4.17
N VAL A 117 -6.53 3.80 -3.92
CA VAL A 117 -7.47 3.41 -4.98
C VAL A 117 -8.02 4.64 -5.70
N LYS A 118 -8.27 5.76 -5.01
CA LYS A 118 -8.66 7.03 -5.65
C LYS A 118 -7.56 7.60 -6.52
N SER A 119 -6.32 7.59 -6.04
CA SER A 119 -5.16 8.04 -6.82
C SER A 119 -4.96 7.19 -8.07
N ALA A 120 -5.13 5.86 -7.96
CA ALA A 120 -5.09 4.95 -9.11
C ALA A 120 -6.16 5.28 -10.16
N LEU A 121 -7.40 5.53 -9.74
CA LEU A 121 -8.46 5.95 -10.65
C LEU A 121 -8.13 7.31 -11.30
N ALA A 122 -7.62 8.28 -10.54
CA ALA A 122 -7.25 9.59 -11.05
C ALA A 122 -6.16 9.50 -12.14
N LEU A 123 -5.09 8.74 -11.88
CA LEU A 123 -4.03 8.48 -12.85
C LEU A 123 -4.57 7.81 -14.12
N SER A 124 -5.49 6.86 -13.97
CA SER A 124 -6.10 6.16 -15.11
C SER A 124 -7.04 7.07 -15.92
N LYS A 125 -7.75 8.00 -15.25
CA LYS A 125 -8.55 9.03 -15.91
C LYS A 125 -7.68 10.01 -16.70
N GLU A 126 -6.57 10.46 -16.12
CA GLU A 126 -5.60 11.33 -16.80
C GLU A 126 -5.03 10.66 -18.06
N ALA A 127 -4.76 9.35 -17.99
CA ALA A 127 -4.33 8.56 -19.13
C ALA A 127 -5.45 8.20 -20.13
N GLN A 128 -6.70 8.60 -19.87
CA GLN A 128 -7.89 8.33 -20.68
C GLN A 128 -8.16 6.83 -20.89
N THR A 129 -7.85 6.00 -19.89
CA THR A 129 -8.10 4.55 -19.90
C THR A 129 -9.34 4.15 -19.10
N VAL A 130 -10.24 5.09 -18.79
CA VAL A 130 -11.41 4.83 -17.92
C VAL A 130 -12.69 5.27 -18.63
N SER A 131 -13.57 4.31 -18.89
CA SER A 131 -14.90 4.57 -19.43
C SER A 131 -15.85 5.13 -18.36
N PRO A 132 -16.99 5.73 -18.75
CA PRO A 132 -18.03 6.12 -17.80
C PRO A 132 -18.56 4.95 -16.97
N GLU A 133 -18.57 3.74 -17.54
CA GLU A 133 -19.03 2.53 -16.87
C GLU A 133 -18.06 2.12 -15.77
N LEU A 134 -16.77 1.97 -16.09
CA LEU A 134 -15.72 1.66 -15.12
C LEU A 134 -15.62 2.72 -14.03
N ASN A 135 -15.72 4.00 -14.41
CA ASN A 135 -15.75 5.09 -13.43
C ASN A 135 -16.90 4.96 -12.42
N SER A 136 -18.10 4.64 -12.90
CA SER A 136 -19.28 4.51 -12.03
C SER A 136 -19.14 3.39 -10.99
N VAL A 137 -18.47 2.28 -11.36
CA VAL A 137 -18.17 1.17 -10.44
C VAL A 137 -17.23 1.63 -9.33
N PHE A 138 -16.16 2.38 -9.67
CA PHE A 138 -15.23 2.91 -8.67
C PHE A 138 -15.86 3.98 -7.77
N GLU A 139 -16.68 4.88 -8.32
CA GLU A 139 -17.39 5.89 -7.53
C GLU A 139 -18.33 5.25 -6.50
N TYR A 140 -19.06 4.21 -6.92
CA TYR A 140 -19.91 3.45 -6.02
C TYR A 140 -19.08 2.68 -4.98
N ALA A 141 -17.94 2.11 -5.36
CA ALA A 141 -17.02 1.47 -4.40
C ALA A 141 -16.49 2.46 -3.35
N PHE A 142 -16.20 3.73 -3.72
CA PHE A 142 -15.81 4.75 -2.75
C PHE A 142 -16.94 5.15 -1.81
N TYR A 143 -18.17 5.23 -2.32
CA TYR A 143 -19.36 5.43 -1.51
C TYR A 143 -19.52 4.28 -0.50
N ALA A 144 -19.45 3.03 -0.99
CA ALA A 144 -19.55 1.83 -0.17
C ALA A 144 -18.47 1.79 0.92
N ALA A 145 -17.21 2.04 0.56
CA ALA A 145 -16.09 2.06 1.50
C ALA A 145 -16.25 3.10 2.61
N LYS A 146 -16.74 4.30 2.29
CA LYS A 146 -17.03 5.32 3.30
C LYS A 146 -18.11 4.84 4.27
N ARG A 147 -19.21 4.28 3.75
CA ARG A 147 -20.31 3.76 4.57
C ARG A 147 -19.87 2.62 5.48
N VAL A 148 -19.17 1.63 4.92
CA VAL A 148 -18.61 0.51 5.70
C VAL A 148 -17.76 1.02 6.84
N ARG A 149 -16.87 1.99 6.58
CA ARG A 149 -16.01 2.54 7.64
C ARG A 149 -16.75 3.40 8.67
N SER A 150 -17.81 4.10 8.30
CA SER A 150 -18.58 4.94 9.23
C SER A 150 -19.65 4.18 10.01
N GLU A 151 -20.17 3.09 9.43
CA GLU A 151 -21.31 2.34 9.99
C GLU A 151 -20.87 1.02 10.64
N THR A 152 -19.59 0.64 10.56
CA THR A 152 -19.06 -0.57 11.21
C THR A 152 -17.83 -0.29 12.08
N ALA A 153 -17.53 -1.22 12.98
CA ALA A 153 -16.39 -1.11 13.89
C ALA A 153 -15.00 -1.21 13.20
N VAL A 154 -14.95 -1.52 11.90
CA VAL A 154 -13.69 -1.60 11.13
C VAL A 154 -13.00 -0.24 11.02
N GLY A 155 -13.77 0.85 10.93
CA GLY A 155 -13.20 2.19 10.83
C GLY A 155 -12.63 2.73 12.15
N SER A 156 -13.15 2.27 13.29
CA SER A 156 -12.78 2.77 14.63
C SER A 156 -11.65 1.99 15.30
N HIS A 157 -11.36 0.77 14.84
CA HIS A 157 -10.29 -0.10 15.38
C HIS A 157 -9.12 -0.28 14.41
N ALA A 158 -8.97 0.63 13.43
CA ALA A 158 -7.91 0.55 12.44
C ALA A 158 -6.54 0.70 13.11
N VAL A 159 -5.70 -0.33 13.01
CA VAL A 159 -4.29 -0.22 13.41
C VAL A 159 -3.47 0.22 12.22
N SER A 160 -2.63 1.23 12.41
CA SER A 160 -1.75 1.72 11.36
C SER A 160 -0.44 0.91 11.33
N MET A 161 0.19 0.85 10.16
CA MET A 161 1.58 0.37 10.03
C MET A 161 2.52 1.12 10.99
N GLY A 162 2.29 2.43 11.17
CA GLY A 162 3.09 3.23 12.09
C GLY A 162 3.07 2.72 13.53
N TYR A 163 1.90 2.30 14.02
CA TYR A 163 1.77 1.70 15.35
C TYR A 163 2.50 0.36 15.45
N ALA A 164 2.43 -0.47 14.41
CA ALA A 164 3.12 -1.76 14.35
C ALA A 164 4.64 -1.60 14.51
N VAL A 165 5.22 -0.67 13.74
CA VAL A 165 6.65 -0.33 13.81
C VAL A 165 7.03 0.17 15.20
N ALA A 166 6.18 1.02 15.78
CA ALA A 166 6.34 1.52 17.13
C ALA A 166 6.38 0.38 18.18
N GLN A 167 5.45 -0.57 18.11
CA GLN A 167 5.43 -1.73 19.02
C GLN A 167 6.67 -2.61 18.83
N LEU A 168 7.06 -2.88 17.59
CA LEU A 168 8.27 -3.63 17.28
C LEU A 168 9.52 -2.97 17.87
N ALA A 169 9.61 -1.64 17.79
CA ALA A 169 10.72 -0.89 18.38
C ALA A 169 10.81 -1.09 19.91
N LEU A 170 9.70 -1.19 20.64
CA LEU A 170 9.71 -1.46 22.10
C LEU A 170 10.09 -2.90 22.44
N GLN A 171 9.77 -3.85 21.57
CA GLN A 171 10.19 -5.24 21.76
C GLN A 171 11.70 -5.38 21.63
N VAL A 172 12.31 -4.64 20.70
CA VAL A 172 13.77 -4.64 20.49
C VAL A 172 14.49 -3.76 21.51
N PHE A 173 13.93 -2.60 21.86
CA PHE A 173 14.57 -1.62 22.72
C PHE A 173 13.73 -1.25 23.95
N SER A 174 14.27 -1.52 25.14
CA SER A 174 13.53 -1.32 26.41
C SER A 174 13.43 0.12 26.91
N LYS A 175 14.08 1.09 26.26
CA LYS A 175 14.19 2.49 26.72
C LYS A 175 13.95 3.48 25.57
N PRO A 176 12.69 3.77 25.23
CA PRO A 176 12.35 4.65 24.11
C PRO A 176 12.98 6.04 24.25
N GLU A 177 13.08 6.58 25.48
CA GLU A 177 13.61 7.90 25.79
C GLU A 177 15.10 8.11 25.46
N LYS A 178 15.78 7.07 24.97
CA LYS A 178 17.16 7.12 24.48
C LYS A 178 17.30 6.89 22.98
N LEU A 179 16.20 6.50 22.31
CA LEU A 179 16.23 6.08 20.92
C LEU A 179 16.29 7.28 19.99
N THR A 180 17.19 7.17 19.02
CA THR A 180 17.21 8.01 17.83
C THR A 180 16.56 7.25 16.69
N VAL A 181 15.48 7.79 16.13
CA VAL A 181 14.79 7.22 14.98
C VAL A 181 15.20 7.98 13.73
N MET A 182 15.47 7.29 12.63
CA MET A 182 15.62 7.91 11.31
C MET A 182 14.48 7.51 10.39
N VAL A 183 13.81 8.51 9.83
CA VAL A 183 12.71 8.35 8.88
C VAL A 183 13.22 8.71 7.49
N VAL A 184 13.26 7.73 6.59
CA VAL A 184 13.78 7.88 5.22
C VAL A 184 12.62 8.06 4.25
N ALA A 185 12.51 9.28 3.74
CA ALA A 185 11.34 9.87 3.07
C ALA A 185 10.14 10.12 4.01
N ALA A 186 9.72 11.38 4.07
CA ALA A 186 8.54 11.83 4.83
C ALA A 186 7.24 11.64 4.03
N GLY A 187 7.00 10.41 3.59
CA GLY A 187 5.74 9.98 2.97
C GLY A 187 4.68 9.64 4.02
N GLU A 188 3.44 9.43 3.59
CA GLU A 188 2.29 9.18 4.48
C GLU A 188 2.56 8.09 5.54
N MET A 189 3.10 6.94 5.12
CA MET A 189 3.36 5.82 6.03
C MET A 189 4.43 6.15 7.06
N ASN A 190 5.54 6.75 6.62
CA ASN A 190 6.65 7.13 7.48
C ASN A 190 6.30 8.31 8.41
N SER A 191 5.40 9.20 8.00
CA SER A 191 4.84 10.22 8.87
C SER A 191 4.03 9.62 10.03
N LEU A 192 3.28 8.53 9.79
CA LEU A 192 2.56 7.82 10.86
C LEU A 192 3.52 7.11 11.82
N VAL A 193 4.57 6.48 11.28
CA VAL A 193 5.64 5.87 12.10
C VAL A 193 6.27 6.94 12.99
N ALA A 194 6.63 8.09 12.43
CA ALA A 194 7.23 9.20 13.17
C ALA A 194 6.31 9.71 14.29
N LYS A 195 5.01 9.89 14.01
CA LYS A 195 4.01 10.33 15.00
C LYS A 195 3.88 9.34 16.15
N HIS A 196 3.71 8.05 15.86
CA HIS A 196 3.58 7.05 16.92
C HIS A 196 4.86 6.91 17.76
N LEU A 197 6.04 6.97 17.15
CA LEU A 197 7.31 6.94 17.89
C LEU A 197 7.51 8.21 18.72
N ALA A 198 7.07 9.37 18.24
CA ALA A 198 7.07 10.61 19.01
C ALA A 198 6.12 10.54 20.22
N GLU A 199 4.90 10.02 20.04
CA GLU A 199 3.92 9.78 21.12
C GLU A 199 4.46 8.83 22.21
N MET A 200 5.33 7.89 21.82
CA MET A 200 6.01 6.98 22.73
C MET A 200 7.20 7.57 23.47
N GLY A 201 7.57 8.82 23.15
CA GLY A 201 8.63 9.54 23.83
C GLY A 201 10.04 9.15 23.41
N VAL A 202 10.27 8.84 22.13
CA VAL A 202 11.64 8.69 21.63
C VAL A 202 12.47 9.97 21.83
N ALA A 203 13.78 9.84 22.01
CA ALA A 203 14.64 11.00 22.27
C ALA A 203 14.71 11.95 21.07
N LYS A 204 14.87 11.39 19.87
CA LYS A 204 15.15 12.18 18.67
C LYS A 204 14.62 11.51 17.41
N ILE A 205 14.09 12.31 16.49
CA ILE A 205 13.72 11.88 15.14
C ILE A 205 14.55 12.64 14.11
N ILE A 206 15.26 11.91 13.26
CA ILE A 206 16.01 12.43 12.12
C ILE A 206 15.19 12.17 10.85
N ILE A 207 14.74 13.22 10.19
CA ILE A 207 14.00 13.13 8.93
C ILE A 207 14.97 13.30 7.78
N CYS A 208 15.15 12.25 6.98
CA CYS A 208 15.97 12.26 5.79
C CYS A 208 15.06 12.26 4.55
N ASN A 209 15.03 13.35 3.79
CA ASN A 209 14.08 13.48 2.68
C ASN A 209 14.66 14.22 1.47
N ARG A 210 14.11 13.94 0.27
CA ARG A 210 14.46 14.68 -0.96
C ARG A 210 13.73 16.01 -1.06
N SER A 211 12.50 16.09 -0.55
CA SER A 211 11.70 17.31 -0.54
C SER A 211 11.82 17.97 0.84
N ARG A 212 12.41 19.17 0.86
CA ARG A 212 12.54 19.94 2.11
C ARG A 212 11.18 20.31 2.70
N GLU A 213 10.25 20.75 1.85
CA GLU A 213 8.89 21.11 2.24
C GLU A 213 8.17 19.99 3.02
N ARG A 214 8.18 18.76 2.50
CA ARG A 214 7.56 17.60 3.18
C ARG A 214 8.26 17.26 4.50
N ALA A 215 9.57 17.43 4.58
CA ALA A 215 10.31 17.21 5.82
C ALA A 215 9.97 18.27 6.87
N ASP A 216 9.88 19.54 6.47
CA ASP A 216 9.52 20.63 7.37
C ASP A 216 8.07 20.48 7.88
N GLN A 217 7.13 20.05 7.02
CA GLN A 217 5.75 19.75 7.43
C GLN A 217 5.71 18.67 8.51
N LEU A 218 6.34 17.51 8.27
CA LEU A 218 6.38 16.44 9.27
C LEU A 218 7.07 16.90 10.56
N ALA A 219 8.18 17.63 10.46
CA ALA A 219 8.89 18.16 11.62
C ALA A 219 7.99 19.06 12.47
N GLN A 220 7.25 19.98 11.84
CA GLN A 220 6.31 20.86 12.55
C GLN A 220 5.22 20.08 13.29
N GLU A 221 4.71 19.00 12.69
CA GLU A 221 3.67 18.17 13.30
C GLU A 221 4.14 17.47 14.59
N ILE A 222 5.42 17.07 14.68
CA ILE A 222 5.94 16.28 15.82
C ILE A 222 6.88 17.05 16.76
N ALA A 223 7.33 18.25 16.39
CA ALA A 223 8.33 19.04 17.15
C ALA A 223 7.90 19.40 18.59
N HIS A 224 6.60 19.33 18.89
CA HIS A 224 6.08 19.56 20.24
C HIS A 224 6.29 18.37 21.19
N GLN A 225 6.64 17.18 20.67
CA GLN A 225 6.79 15.94 21.43
C GLN A 225 8.23 15.43 21.47
N VAL A 226 9.02 15.68 20.42
CA VAL A 226 10.35 15.09 20.24
C VAL A 226 11.33 16.07 19.59
N GLU A 227 12.63 15.94 19.87
CA GLU A 227 13.67 16.64 19.13
C GLU A 227 13.69 16.18 17.68
N VAL A 228 13.58 17.12 16.73
CA VAL A 228 13.60 16.81 15.30
C VAL A 228 14.83 17.42 14.63
N GLU A 229 15.50 16.63 13.81
CA GLU A 229 16.54 17.09 12.91
C GLU A 229 16.21 16.71 11.48
N ILE A 230 16.37 17.64 10.55
CA ILE A 230 16.18 17.39 9.12
C ILE A 230 17.55 17.30 8.45
N ILE A 231 17.78 16.22 7.71
CA ILE A 231 18.98 16.02 6.90
C ILE A 231 18.61 15.81 5.43
N GLU A 232 19.50 16.24 4.54
CA GLU A 232 19.35 16.02 3.10
C GLU A 232 19.45 14.53 2.76
N PHE A 233 18.72 14.09 1.73
CA PHE A 233 18.74 12.70 1.29
C PHE A 233 20.13 12.20 0.89
N SER A 234 20.95 13.09 0.32
CA SER A 234 22.35 12.78 -0.05
C SER A 234 23.23 12.43 1.16
N ALA A 235 22.85 12.86 2.37
CA ALA A 235 23.58 12.60 3.59
C ALA A 235 23.11 11.34 4.32
N LEU A 236 22.18 10.56 3.75
CA LEU A 236 21.59 9.36 4.35
C LEU A 236 22.65 8.37 4.84
N ALA A 237 23.48 7.86 3.92
CA ALA A 237 24.48 6.84 4.19
C ALA A 237 25.46 7.26 5.30
N GLU A 238 25.87 8.54 5.30
CA GLU A 238 26.81 9.07 6.29
C GLU A 238 26.21 9.20 7.69
N ASN A 239 24.89 9.27 7.81
CA ASN A 239 24.16 9.50 9.06
C ASN A 239 23.44 8.26 9.60
N LEU A 240 23.39 7.13 8.87
CA LEU A 240 22.77 5.87 9.34
C LEU A 240 23.29 5.43 10.72
N TYR A 241 24.58 5.69 11.00
CA TYR A 241 25.21 5.35 12.28
C TYR A 241 24.64 6.11 13.49
N ARG A 242 23.69 7.03 13.30
CA ARG A 242 23.06 7.82 14.37
C ARG A 242 21.72 7.25 14.80
N ALA A 243 21.04 6.49 13.94
CA ALA A 243 19.75 5.88 14.21
C ALA A 243 19.83 4.50 14.88
N ASP A 244 19.04 4.30 15.94
CA ASP A 244 18.78 2.97 16.53
C ASP A 244 17.64 2.27 15.78
N VAL A 245 16.67 3.06 15.30
CA VAL A 245 15.56 2.60 14.45
C VAL A 245 15.60 3.35 13.12
N VAL A 246 15.55 2.65 11.99
CA VAL A 246 15.45 3.23 10.65
C VAL A 246 14.13 2.76 10.03
N SER A 247 13.28 3.68 9.60
CA SER A 247 12.04 3.38 8.87
C SER A 247 12.10 3.96 7.47
N SER A 248 11.95 3.13 6.43
CA SER A 248 12.07 3.55 5.02
C SER A 248 10.79 3.30 4.24
N CYS A 249 10.37 4.29 3.44
CA CYS A 249 9.24 4.18 2.52
C CYS A 249 9.37 5.24 1.39
N THR A 250 10.34 5.09 0.50
CA THR A 250 10.67 6.13 -0.49
C THR A 250 9.87 6.06 -1.79
N GLY A 251 9.25 4.91 -2.09
CA GLY A 251 8.58 4.65 -3.37
C GLY A 251 9.54 4.59 -4.57
N SER A 252 10.83 4.43 -4.31
CA SER A 252 11.87 4.22 -5.32
C SER A 252 11.71 2.85 -5.99
N LEU A 253 12.10 2.74 -7.26
CA LEU A 253 12.24 1.44 -7.93
C LEU A 253 13.58 0.76 -7.62
N TYR A 254 14.48 1.48 -6.95
CA TYR A 254 15.83 1.03 -6.60
C TYR A 254 16.05 1.15 -5.11
N GLN A 255 16.84 0.23 -4.58
CA GLN A 255 17.33 0.28 -3.21
C GLN A 255 18.09 1.59 -2.96
N VAL A 256 17.77 2.25 -1.86
CA VAL A 256 18.37 3.52 -1.44
C VAL A 256 19.28 3.35 -0.21
N ILE A 257 19.18 2.21 0.48
CA ILE A 257 20.06 1.83 1.59
C ILE A 257 20.83 0.57 1.19
N ALA A 258 22.11 0.73 0.87
CA ALA A 258 22.97 -0.37 0.45
C ALA A 258 23.58 -1.13 1.63
N TYR A 259 23.89 -2.41 1.42
CA TYR A 259 24.59 -3.25 2.41
C TYR A 259 25.90 -2.62 2.92
N SER A 260 26.69 -1.99 2.03
CA SER A 260 27.95 -1.34 2.39
C SER A 260 27.76 -0.20 3.38
N ASP A 261 26.67 0.55 3.26
CA ASP A 261 26.40 1.74 4.06
C ASP A 261 25.98 1.33 5.48
N VAL A 262 25.11 0.32 5.59
CA VAL A 262 24.71 -0.25 6.88
C VAL A 262 25.92 -0.89 7.59
N LYS A 263 26.74 -1.64 6.86
CA LYS A 263 27.97 -2.22 7.41
C LYS A 263 28.94 -1.15 7.94
N ALA A 264 29.12 -0.05 7.20
CA ALA A 264 29.94 1.07 7.66
C ALA A 264 29.33 1.76 8.88
N ALA A 265 28.00 1.91 8.92
CA ALA A 265 27.27 2.47 10.04
C ALA A 265 27.46 1.63 11.31
N LEU A 266 27.22 0.32 11.27
CA LEU A 266 27.43 -0.59 12.41
C LEU A 266 28.84 -0.47 12.99
N LYS A 267 29.86 -0.40 12.13
CA LYS A 267 31.26 -0.23 12.58
C LYS A 267 31.44 1.08 13.37
N LYS A 268 30.89 2.20 12.89
CA LYS A 268 30.92 3.49 13.61
C LYS A 268 30.15 3.43 14.93
N ARG A 269 29.05 2.67 14.97
CA ARG A 269 28.21 2.43 16.15
C ARG A 269 28.74 1.37 17.12
N ARG A 270 29.95 0.84 16.89
CA ARG A 270 30.53 -0.25 17.69
C ARG A 270 29.62 -1.49 17.76
N TYR A 271 28.92 -1.78 16.66
CA TYR A 271 28.01 -2.93 16.50
C TYR A 271 26.86 -2.96 17.51
N GLN A 272 26.45 -1.80 18.02
CA GLN A 272 25.17 -1.69 18.70
C GLN A 272 24.02 -2.02 17.75
N GLN A 273 22.99 -2.66 18.29
CA GLN A 273 21.85 -3.16 17.53
C GLN A 273 21.12 -2.02 16.80
N MET A 274 20.65 -2.31 15.59
CA MET A 274 19.86 -1.41 14.76
C MET A 274 18.61 -2.14 14.28
N LEU A 275 17.44 -1.56 14.51
CA LEU A 275 16.19 -2.00 13.92
C LEU A 275 15.99 -1.26 12.59
N MET A 276 15.78 -1.99 11.52
CA MET A 276 15.50 -1.43 10.20
C MET A 276 14.16 -1.97 9.74
N VAL A 277 13.25 -1.08 9.39
CA VAL A 277 11.92 -1.41 8.91
C VAL A 277 11.74 -0.88 7.50
N ASP A 278 11.63 -1.79 6.55
CA ASP A 278 11.40 -1.49 5.15
C ASP A 278 9.92 -1.62 4.83
N LEU A 279 9.28 -0.47 4.64
CA LEU A 279 7.86 -0.37 4.33
C LEU A 279 7.61 -0.22 2.83
N ALA A 280 8.67 -0.21 2.01
CA ALA A 280 8.58 -0.03 0.57
C ALA A 280 8.46 -1.37 -0.18
N VAL A 281 7.72 -1.33 -1.29
CA VAL A 281 7.72 -2.39 -2.31
C VAL A 281 7.70 -1.67 -3.67
N PRO A 282 8.79 -1.76 -4.48
CA PRO A 282 10.05 -2.47 -4.23
C PRO A 282 10.80 -2.03 -2.96
N ARG A 283 11.57 -2.94 -2.35
CA ARG A 283 12.33 -2.68 -1.12
C ARG A 283 13.32 -1.54 -1.28
N ASP A 284 13.36 -0.67 -0.29
CA ASP A 284 14.32 0.42 -0.17
C ASP A 284 15.69 -0.08 0.34
N ILE A 285 15.70 -1.18 1.10
CA ILE A 285 16.87 -1.71 1.79
C ILE A 285 17.37 -2.96 1.07
N ASP A 286 18.68 -3.04 0.82
CA ASP A 286 19.30 -4.26 0.30
C ASP A 286 19.04 -5.45 1.25
N PRO A 287 18.35 -6.53 0.81
CA PRO A 287 18.05 -7.69 1.66
C PRO A 287 19.28 -8.34 2.29
N LYS A 288 20.47 -8.19 1.67
CA LYS A 288 21.73 -8.70 2.24
C LYS A 288 22.07 -8.10 3.60
N VAL A 289 21.46 -6.96 3.96
CA VAL A 289 21.60 -6.32 5.26
C VAL A 289 21.17 -7.25 6.40
N GLU A 290 20.20 -8.14 6.17
CA GLU A 290 19.76 -9.13 7.17
C GLU A 290 20.90 -10.05 7.65
N ALA A 291 21.92 -10.29 6.81
CA ALA A 291 23.06 -11.11 7.17
C ALA A 291 24.09 -10.41 8.08
N LEU A 292 23.88 -9.14 8.43
CA LEU A 292 24.77 -8.39 9.32
C LEU A 292 24.41 -8.63 10.79
N ASP A 293 25.40 -9.10 11.57
CA ASP A 293 25.25 -9.18 13.03
C ASP A 293 24.94 -7.79 13.61
N GLY A 294 23.90 -7.72 14.43
CA GLY A 294 23.44 -6.48 15.06
C GLY A 294 22.43 -5.69 14.23
N VAL A 295 21.91 -6.24 13.13
CA VAL A 295 20.75 -5.67 12.42
C VAL A 295 19.54 -6.57 12.58
N TYR A 296 18.41 -5.97 12.90
CA TYR A 296 17.10 -6.58 12.75
C TYR A 296 16.40 -5.92 11.58
N LEU A 297 16.25 -6.63 10.46
CA LEU A 297 15.56 -6.12 9.28
C LEU A 297 14.15 -6.73 9.24
N TYR A 298 13.14 -5.88 9.15
CA TYR A 298 11.74 -6.28 9.03
C TYR A 298 11.12 -5.60 7.81
N GLY A 299 10.39 -6.37 7.01
CA GLY A 299 9.59 -5.86 5.90
C GLY A 299 8.13 -5.62 6.30
N VAL A 300 7.33 -5.21 5.31
CA VAL A 300 5.88 -5.05 5.44
C VAL A 300 5.19 -6.34 5.92
N ASP A 301 5.61 -7.50 5.43
CA ASP A 301 4.97 -8.78 5.74
C ASP A 301 5.22 -9.24 7.18
N ASP A 302 6.40 -8.96 7.72
CA ASP A 302 6.77 -9.41 9.08
C ASP A 302 5.99 -8.68 10.17
N LEU A 303 5.60 -7.42 9.90
CA LEU A 303 4.82 -6.58 10.80
C LEU A 303 3.41 -7.12 11.07
N GLN A 304 2.92 -8.04 10.24
CA GLN A 304 1.62 -8.66 10.43
C GLN A 304 1.55 -9.44 11.76
N SER A 305 2.63 -10.13 12.12
CA SER A 305 2.74 -10.94 13.35
C SER A 305 2.80 -10.13 14.65
N VAL A 306 3.19 -8.86 14.56
CA VAL A 306 3.42 -7.99 15.74
C VAL A 306 2.09 -7.49 16.34
N ILE A 307 0.98 -7.56 15.60
CA ILE A 307 -0.26 -6.83 15.92
C ILE A 307 -1.39 -7.78 16.33
N ASP A 308 -1.05 -9.03 16.68
CA ASP A 308 -2.02 -10.10 16.94
C ASP A 308 -2.81 -9.95 18.25
N GLU A 309 -2.48 -8.98 19.12
CA GLU A 309 -3.09 -8.86 20.46
C GLU A 309 -4.59 -8.50 20.49
N ASN A 310 -5.22 -8.11 19.36
CA ASN A 310 -6.66 -7.76 19.29
C ASN A 310 -7.43 -8.48 18.17
N LEU A 311 -6.97 -9.67 17.76
CA LEU A 311 -7.51 -10.40 16.61
C LEU A 311 -9.02 -10.69 16.70
N ALA A 312 -9.54 -11.02 17.89
CA ALA A 312 -10.93 -11.45 18.07
C ALA A 312 -11.95 -10.32 17.81
N GLN A 313 -11.74 -9.14 18.40
CA GLN A 313 -12.60 -7.98 18.18
C GLN A 313 -12.51 -7.50 16.72
N ARG A 314 -11.32 -7.56 16.12
CA ARG A 314 -11.12 -7.23 14.70
C ARG A 314 -11.86 -8.19 13.77
N ARG A 315 -11.81 -9.49 14.03
CA ARG A 315 -12.55 -10.50 13.25
C ARG A 315 -14.05 -10.23 13.31
N GLN A 316 -14.59 -9.90 14.48
CA GLN A 316 -15.99 -9.57 14.62
C GLN A 316 -16.38 -8.32 13.81
N ALA A 317 -15.57 -7.25 13.91
CA ALA A 317 -15.76 -6.04 13.11
C ALA A 317 -15.70 -6.33 11.59
N ALA A 318 -14.76 -7.16 11.16
CA ALA A 318 -14.65 -7.58 9.76
C ALA A 318 -15.93 -8.30 9.28
N VAL A 319 -16.50 -9.22 10.08
CA VAL A 319 -17.73 -9.93 9.70
C VAL A 319 -18.90 -8.98 9.45
N GLU A 320 -19.09 -7.98 10.31
CA GLU A 320 -20.15 -6.98 10.13
C GLU A 320 -19.96 -6.17 8.84
N ALA A 321 -18.72 -5.75 8.58
CA ALA A 321 -18.35 -5.03 7.37
C ALA A 321 -18.51 -5.88 6.10
N GLU A 322 -18.21 -7.18 6.16
CA GLU A 322 -18.40 -8.12 5.05
C GLU A 322 -19.87 -8.27 4.67
N VAL A 323 -20.76 -8.37 5.67
CA VAL A 323 -22.20 -8.39 5.43
C VAL A 323 -22.64 -7.11 4.70
N MET A 324 -22.17 -5.95 5.16
CA MET A 324 -22.50 -4.67 4.54
C MET A 324 -21.95 -4.55 3.11
N VAL A 325 -20.72 -4.98 2.85
CA VAL A 325 -20.14 -4.98 1.51
C VAL A 325 -20.96 -5.85 0.56
N ASN A 326 -21.35 -7.06 0.97
CA ASN A 326 -22.17 -7.94 0.14
C ASN A 326 -23.56 -7.34 -0.17
N GLN A 327 -24.17 -6.67 0.80
CA GLN A 327 -25.43 -5.95 0.59
C GLN A 327 -25.27 -4.82 -0.44
N LEU A 328 -24.23 -3.99 -0.31
CA LEU A 328 -23.96 -2.87 -1.21
C LEU A 328 -23.61 -3.35 -2.63
N ALA A 329 -22.82 -4.42 -2.76
CA ALA A 329 -22.53 -5.03 -4.06
C ALA A 329 -23.82 -5.50 -4.76
N THR A 330 -24.71 -6.18 -4.02
CA THR A 330 -26.01 -6.63 -4.52
C THR A 330 -26.89 -5.46 -4.97
N GLN A 331 -26.89 -4.35 -4.21
CA GLN A 331 -27.62 -3.13 -4.57
C GLN A 331 -27.13 -2.54 -5.90
N LEU A 332 -25.81 -2.42 -6.10
CA LEU A 332 -25.25 -1.91 -7.36
C LEU A 332 -25.66 -2.76 -8.55
N ILE A 333 -25.55 -4.08 -8.43
CA ILE A 333 -25.91 -5.02 -9.51
C ILE A 333 -27.39 -4.93 -9.84
N THR A 334 -28.24 -4.84 -8.82
CA THR A 334 -29.69 -4.70 -9.03
C THR A 334 -29.99 -3.41 -9.77
N HIS A 335 -29.32 -2.30 -9.42
CA HIS A 335 -29.48 -1.03 -10.10
C HIS A 335 -29.01 -1.08 -11.57
N GLN A 336 -27.87 -1.74 -11.84
CA GLN A 336 -27.38 -1.94 -13.21
C GLN A 336 -28.37 -2.74 -14.07
N LYS A 337 -28.89 -3.86 -13.56
CA LYS A 337 -29.89 -4.68 -14.26
C LYS A 337 -31.18 -3.92 -14.57
N VAL A 338 -31.65 -3.09 -13.64
CA VAL A 338 -32.84 -2.26 -13.85
C VAL A 338 -32.59 -1.23 -14.96
N LYS A 339 -31.41 -0.61 -14.99
CA LYS A 339 -31.03 0.36 -16.02
C LYS A 339 -30.92 -0.28 -17.41
N GLU A 340 -30.33 -1.47 -17.50
CA GLU A 340 -30.27 -2.26 -18.74
C GLU A 340 -31.67 -2.64 -19.24
N ALA A 341 -32.53 -3.15 -18.36
CA ALA A 341 -33.91 -3.50 -18.69
C ALA A 341 -34.72 -2.28 -19.15
N GLY A 342 -34.53 -1.12 -18.51
CA GLY A 342 -35.17 0.14 -18.89
C GLY A 342 -34.70 0.67 -20.24
N SER A 343 -33.43 0.44 -20.61
CA SER A 343 -32.89 0.84 -21.93
C SER A 343 -33.37 -0.06 -23.09
N CYS A 344 -33.91 -1.23 -22.79
CA CYS A 344 -34.49 -2.16 -23.79
C CYS A 344 -35.97 -1.86 -24.10
N LEU A 345 -36.62 -0.93 -23.39
CA LEU A 345 -37.98 -0.51 -23.68
C LEU A 345 -37.96 0.56 -24.79
N PRO A 346 -38.71 0.40 -25.90
CA PRO A 346 -38.78 1.43 -26.94
C PRO A 346 -39.34 2.74 -26.36
N PRO A 347 -38.90 3.92 -26.88
CA PRO A 347 -39.46 5.19 -26.45
C PRO A 347 -40.98 5.15 -26.67
N ALA A 348 -41.74 5.46 -25.61
CA ALA A 348 -43.19 5.57 -25.69
C ALA A 348 -43.54 6.61 -26.78
N GLN A 349 -44.25 6.16 -27.82
CA GLN A 349 -44.75 7.01 -28.90
C GLN A 349 -45.87 7.92 -28.41
#